data_AF-A0A1E7ITW8-F1
#
_entry.id   AF-A0A1E7ITW8-F1
#
_cell.length_a   1.000
_cell.length_b   1.000
_cell.length_c   1.000
_cell.angle_alpha   90.00
_cell.angle_beta   90.00
_cell.angle_gamma   90.00
#
_symmetry.space_group_name_H-M   'P 1'
#
loop_
_entity.id
_entity.type
_entity.pdbx_description
1 polymer ?
#
loop_
_entity_poly.entity_id
_entity_poly.type
_entity_poly.pdbx_seq_one_letter_code
_entity_poly.pdbx_strand_id
1 'polypeptide(L)' 'MTKTLTPLAAIRARCRQCSNGMPSEIRKCTVTDCAIHPYRLGVRPETAAKKQAKKKAETLRLNF' A
#
# COMPACT_ATOMS: atom_id res chain seq x y z
N MET A 1 16.71 -12.14 17.05
CA MET A 1 17.08 -11.92 15.64
C MET A 1 16.45 -10.63 15.14
N THR A 2 17.24 -9.57 14.93
CA THR A 2 16.75 -8.28 14.42
C THR A 2 16.51 -8.38 12.92
N LYS A 3 15.28 -8.70 12.52
CA LYS A 3 14.87 -8.77 11.12
C LYS A 3 15.07 -7.40 10.47
N THR A 4 16.04 -7.30 9.55
CA THR A 4 16.25 -6.12 8.72
C THR A 4 15.06 -5.96 7.78
N LEU A 5 14.30 -4.88 7.99
CA LEU A 5 13.15 -4.56 7.15
C LEU A 5 13.63 -3.75 5.94
N THR A 6 13.10 -4.07 4.77
CA THR A 6 13.22 -3.15 3.63
C THR A 6 12.50 -1.83 3.97
N PRO A 7 12.89 -0.69 3.37
CA PRO A 7 12.28 0.60 3.69
C PRO A 7 10.75 0.60 3.59
N LEU A 8 10.19 -0.07 2.57
CA LEU A 8 8.74 -0.21 2.39
C LEU A 8 8.09 -1.06 3.49
N ALA A 9 8.77 -2.12 3.95
CA ALA A 9 8.29 -2.94 5.05
C ALA A 9 8.33 -2.17 6.39
N ALA A 10 9.35 -1.33 6.59
CA ALA A 10 9.44 -0.44 7.74
C ALA A 10 8.32 0.62 7.74
N ILE A 11 8.05 1.25 6.59
CA ILE A 11 6.93 2.19 6.44
C ILE A 11 5.59 1.50 6.76
N ARG A 12 5.35 0.31 6.22
CA ARG A 12 4.13 -0.45 6.50
C ARG A 12 4.02 -0.84 7.99
N ALA A 13 5.13 -1.17 8.63
CA ALA A 13 5.16 -1.43 10.07
C ALA A 13 4.83 -0.16 10.87
N ARG A 14 5.33 1.00 10.45
CA ARG A 14 5.00 2.30 11.06
C ARG A 14 3.53 2.65 10.90
N CYS A 15 2.95 2.44 9.71
CA CYS A 15 1.50 2.60 9.51
C CYS A 15 0.69 1.64 10.39
N ARG A 16 1.15 0.39 10.58
CA ARG A 16 0.52 -0.53 11.54
C ARG A 16 0.56 0.00 12.97
N GLN A 17 1.68 0.54 13.41
CA GLN A 17 1.76 1.13 14.75
C GLN A 17 0.83 2.34 14.89
N CYS A 18 0.78 3.22 13.89
CA CYS A 18 -0.11 4.39 13.89
C CYS A 18 -1.59 4.02 13.93
N SER A 19 -1.97 2.91 13.31
CA SER A 19 -3.36 2.41 13.26
C SER A 19 -3.68 1.37 14.33
N ASN A 20 -2.96 1.35 15.47
CA ASN A 20 -3.15 0.40 16.56
C ASN A 20 -3.15 -1.08 16.13
N GLY A 21 -2.31 -1.41 15.15
CA GLY A 21 -2.18 -2.76 14.60
C GLY A 21 -3.25 -3.14 13.57
N MET A 22 -4.27 -2.30 13.35
CA MET A 22 -5.41 -2.64 12.50
C MET A 22 -5.07 -2.47 11.00
N PRO A 23 -4.99 -3.55 10.20
CA PRO A 23 -4.62 -3.44 8.79
C PRO A 23 -5.70 -2.76 7.93
N SER A 24 -6.97 -2.86 8.37
CA SER A 24 -8.12 -2.23 7.72
C SER A 24 -8.02 -0.71 7.74
N GLU A 25 -7.59 -0.15 8.87
CA GLU A 25 -7.39 1.29 9.06
C GLU A 25 -6.29 1.84 8.16
N ILE A 26 -5.23 1.09 7.90
CA ILE A 26 -4.17 1.53 6.95
C ILE A 26 -4.74 1.73 5.55
N ARG A 27 -5.67 0.85 5.12
CA ARG A 27 -6.32 0.97 3.81
C ARG A 27 -7.29 2.15 3.78
N LYS A 28 -8.04 2.35 4.87
CA LYS A 28 -9.06 3.39 5.03
C LYS A 28 -8.54 4.72 5.58
N CYS A 29 -7.23 4.84 5.82
CA CYS A 29 -6.61 6.04 6.35
C CYS A 29 -6.93 7.24 5.44
N THR A 30 -7.55 8.26 6.03
CA THR A 30 -7.98 9.49 5.35
C THR A 30 -6.94 10.62 5.43
N VAL A 31 -5.84 10.41 6.17
CA VAL A 31 -4.78 11.40 6.35
C VAL A 31 -3.91 11.46 5.11
N THR A 32 -4.36 12.18 4.09
CA THR A 32 -3.67 12.34 2.80
C THR A 32 -2.40 13.17 2.91
N ASP A 33 -2.33 14.07 3.89
CA ASP A 33 -1.20 14.98 4.10
C ASP A 33 0.01 14.31 4.77
N CYS A 34 -0.10 13.02 5.10
CA CYS A 34 0.99 12.28 5.69
C CYS A 34 2.06 11.95 4.63
N ALA A 35 3.33 12.31 4.90
CA ALA A 35 4.45 12.09 3.98
C ALA A 35 4.64 10.61 3.55
N ILE A 36 4.26 9.66 4.40
CA ILE A 36 4.33 8.22 4.09
C ILE A 36 3.02 7.64 3.54
N HIS A 37 1.96 8.45 3.40
CA HIS A 37 0.64 8.02 2.91
C HIS A 37 0.68 7.31 1.55
N PRO A 38 1.48 7.74 0.55
CA PRO A 38 1.59 7.05 -0.73
C PRO A 38 2.19 5.64 -0.62
N TYR A 39 2.99 5.41 0.43
CA TYR A 39 3.74 4.18 0.68
C TYR A 39 3.10 3.29 1.75
N ARG A 40 1.97 3.70 2.34
CA ARG A 40 1.31 3.04 3.49
C ARG A 40 1.00 1.56 3.27
N LEU A 41 0.81 1.17 2.01
CA LEU A 41 0.52 -0.21 1.63
C LEU A 41 1.79 -1.09 1.51
N GLY A 42 2.98 -0.52 1.68
CA GLY A 42 4.25 -1.22 1.50
C GLY A 42 4.59 -1.47 0.03
N VAL A 43 4.05 -0.64 -0.87
CA VAL A 43 4.24 -0.73 -2.32
C VAL A 43 4.54 0.66 -2.85
N ARG A 44 5.41 0.76 -3.86
CA ARG A 44 5.66 2.02 -4.56
C ARG A 44 4.40 2.44 -5.35
N PRO A 45 4.04 3.73 -5.37
CA PRO A 45 2.84 4.21 -6.06
C PRO A 45 2.85 3.89 -7.57
N GLU A 46 4.00 4.00 -8.23
CA GLU A 46 4.17 3.64 -9.64
C GLU A 46 3.82 2.17 -9.92
N THR A 47 4.24 1.26 -9.06
CA THR A 47 3.96 -0.17 -9.19
C THR A 47 2.49 -0.48 -8.92
N ALA A 48 1.87 0.25 -7.98
CA ALA A 48 0.44 0.13 -7.71
C ALA A 48 -0.40 0.56 -8.91
N ALA A 49 -0.07 1.69 -9.54
CA ALA A 49 -0.74 2.19 -10.73
C ALA A 49 -0.65 1.20 -11.91
N LYS A 50 0.55 0.66 -12.18
CA LYS A 50 0.77 -0.35 -13.24
C LYS A 50 -0.06 -1.62 -13.01
N LYS A 51 -0.16 -2.09 -11.76
CA LYS A 51 -0.99 -3.27 -11.43
C LYS A 51 -2.48 -3.02 -11.64
N GLN A 52 -2.98 -1.83 -11.31
CA GLN A 52 -4.37 -1.44 -11.55
C GLN A 52 -4.68 -1.37 -13.05
N ALA A 53 -3.80 -0.75 -13.84
CA ALA A 53 -3.94 -0.67 -15.29
C ALA A 53 -3.98 -2.07 -15.94
N LYS A 54 -3.08 -2.97 -15.52
CA LYS A 54 -3.07 -4.37 -16.02
C LYS A 54 -4.38 -5.10 -15.68
N LYS A 55 -4.86 -4.99 -14.43
CA LYS A 55 -6.15 -5.58 -14.02
C LYS A 55 -7.33 -5.02 -14.81
N LYS A 56 -7.35 -3.71 -15.06
CA LYS A 56 -8.40 -3.07 -15.87
C LYS A 56 -8.38 -3.58 -17.31
N ALA A 57 -7.19 -3.72 -17.91
CA ALA A 57 -7.05 -4.26 -19.26
C ALA A 57 -7.39 -5.76 -19.34
N GLU A 58 -7.17 -6.52 -18.28
CA GLU A 58 -7.52 -7.95 -18.19
C GLU A 58 -9.03 -8.15 -18.01
N THR A 59 -9.65 -7.41 -17.09
CA THR A 59 -11.11 -7.42 -16.92
C THR A 59 -11.85 -6.93 -18.16
N LEU A 60 -11.33 -5.91 -18.86
CA LEU A 60 -11.90 -5.47 -20.13
C LEU A 60 -11.85 -6.57 -21.21
N ARG A 61 -10.82 -7.42 -21.22
CA ARG A 61 -10.70 -8.54 -22.16
C ARG A 61 -11.62 -9.72 -21.85
N LEU A 62 -11.96 -9.93 -20.59
CA LEU A 62 -12.84 -11.02 -20.13
C LEU A 62 -14.33 -10.69 -20.27
N ASN A 63 -14.66 -9.45 -20.61
CA ASN A 63 -16.03 -8.98 -20.80
C ASN A 63 -16.49 -9.06 -22.27
N PHE A 64 -15.71 -9.68 -23.15
CA PHE A 64 -16.04 -9.95 -24.55
C PHE A 64 -16.07 -11.46 -24.82
#